data_AF-A0A5S4T529-F1
#
_entry.id   AF-A0A5S4T529-F1
#
_cell.length_a   1.000
_cell.length_b   1.000
_cell.length_c   1.000
_cell.angle_alpha   90.00
_cell.angle_beta   90.00
_cell.angle_gamma   90.00
#
_symmetry.space_group_name_H-M   'P 1'
#
loop_
_entity.id
_entity.type
_entity.pdbx_description
1 polymer ?
#
loop_
_entity_poly.entity_id
_entity_poly.type
_entity_poly.pdbx_seq_one_letter_code
_entity_poly.pdbx_strand_id
1 'polypeptide(L)'
;GYQEIITPYMVNHDSMFGTGQYPKFKEDTFELSDTNFVLIPTAEVPLTNYYRWEILDGKELPIYFTAMSPSFRSEAGSAGRDTRGLIRLHQFHKVEMVKFAKPEKSYQELEKMTANAENILQKLGLPYRVIALCTGDMGFSAAK
;
A
#
# COMPACT_ATOMS: atom_id res chain seq x y z
N GLY A 1 2.70 -14.46 -12.51
CA GLY A 1 3.47 -13.50 -11.69
C GLY A 1 2.60 -12.32 -11.36
N TYR A 2 3.16 -11.24 -10.79
CA TYR A 2 2.44 -9.97 -10.69
C TYR A 2 2.42 -9.28 -12.05
N GLN A 3 1.30 -8.69 -12.42
CA GLN A 3 1.20 -7.79 -13.57
C GLN A 3 1.68 -6.40 -13.15
N GLU A 4 2.61 -5.84 -13.91
CA GLU A 4 3.12 -4.49 -13.69
C GLU A 4 2.13 -3.45 -14.20
N ILE A 5 1.86 -2.43 -13.37
CA ILE A 5 0.94 -1.34 -13.69
C ILE A 5 1.61 -0.01 -13.37
N ILE A 6 1.52 0.95 -14.30
CA ILE A 6 1.79 2.35 -14.02
C ILE A 6 0.48 3.00 -13.59
N THR A 7 0.40 3.43 -12.33
CA THR A 7 -0.80 4.02 -11.75
C THR A 7 -0.76 5.56 -11.78
N PRO A 8 -1.92 6.23 -11.73
CA PRO A 8 -1.97 7.66 -11.43
C PRO A 8 -1.37 7.95 -10.05
N TYR A 9 -0.56 9.01 -9.95
CA TYR A 9 0.03 9.46 -8.67
C TYR A 9 -0.86 10.46 -7.92
N MET A 10 -1.96 10.87 -8.54
CA MET A 10 -3.00 11.70 -7.96
C MET A 10 -4.32 10.92 -8.04
N VAL A 11 -5.06 10.88 -6.94
CA VAL A 11 -6.33 10.14 -6.84
C VAL A 11 -7.41 11.02 -6.23
N ASN A 12 -8.67 10.72 -6.58
CA ASN A 12 -9.81 11.36 -5.95
C ASN A 12 -10.02 10.87 -4.50
N HIS A 13 -10.84 11.60 -3.74
CA HIS A 13 -11.16 11.25 -2.35
C HIS A 13 -11.83 9.89 -2.21
N ASP A 14 -12.67 9.48 -3.16
CA ASP A 14 -13.32 8.16 -3.13
C ASP A 14 -12.30 7.02 -3.11
N SER A 15 -11.14 7.18 -3.76
CA SER A 15 -10.01 6.25 -3.64
C SER A 15 -9.40 6.20 -2.27
N MET A 16 -9.25 7.35 -1.64
CA MET A 16 -8.70 7.43 -0.28
C MET A 16 -9.66 6.81 0.75
N PHE A 17 -10.98 6.93 0.55
CA PHE A 17 -11.97 6.23 1.36
C PHE A 17 -11.98 4.72 1.10
N GLY A 18 -11.91 4.30 -0.17
CA GLY A 18 -11.96 2.88 -0.56
C GLY A 18 -10.85 2.01 0.05
N THR A 19 -9.69 2.60 0.35
CA THR A 19 -8.55 1.90 0.98
C THR A 19 -8.34 2.25 2.46
N GLY A 20 -9.24 3.03 3.06
CA GLY A 20 -9.26 3.33 4.50
C GLY A 20 -8.27 4.40 4.96
N GLN A 21 -7.67 5.15 4.05
CA GLN A 21 -6.81 6.30 4.39
C GLN A 21 -7.68 7.44 4.92
N TYR A 22 -8.84 7.68 4.30
CA TYR A 22 -9.78 8.69 4.78
C TYR A 22 -10.90 8.05 5.61
N PRO A 23 -11.41 8.75 6.65
CA PRO A 23 -11.03 10.11 7.08
C PRO A 23 -9.84 10.16 8.05
N LYS A 24 -9.40 9.01 8.60
CA LYS A 24 -8.48 8.94 9.74
C LYS A 24 -7.10 9.55 9.49
N PHE A 25 -6.53 9.31 8.31
CA PHE A 25 -5.16 9.70 7.95
C PHE A 25 -5.15 10.88 6.98
N LYS A 26 -6.17 11.75 7.01
CA LYS A 26 -6.25 12.89 6.11
C LYS A 26 -5.08 13.86 6.27
N GLU A 27 -4.69 14.12 7.52
CA GLU A 27 -3.56 14.99 7.87
C GLU A 27 -2.21 14.44 7.41
N ASP A 28 -2.13 13.13 7.14
CA ASP A 28 -0.91 12.45 6.67
C ASP A 28 -0.69 12.55 5.15
N THR A 29 -1.59 13.24 4.44
CA THR A 29 -1.62 13.30 2.96
C THR A 29 -1.38 14.71 2.42
N PHE A 30 -0.95 14.79 1.16
CA PHE A 30 -0.81 16.06 0.44
C PHE A 30 -2.00 16.27 -0.51
N GLU A 31 -2.89 17.18 -0.13
CA GLU A 31 -4.02 17.64 -0.94
C GLU A 31 -3.55 18.69 -1.95
N LEU A 32 -4.08 18.65 -3.18
CA LEU A 32 -3.80 19.63 -4.21
C LEU A 32 -4.81 20.77 -4.15
N SER A 33 -4.31 21.98 -3.86
CA SER A 33 -5.13 23.20 -3.79
C SER A 33 -5.98 23.38 -5.04
N ASP A 34 -7.21 23.87 -4.84
CA ASP A 34 -8.19 24.15 -5.89
C ASP A 34 -8.62 22.92 -6.72
N THR A 35 -8.44 21.71 -6.19
CA THR A 35 -8.88 20.45 -6.82
C THR A 35 -9.44 19.45 -5.79
N ASN A 36 -9.98 18.32 -6.26
CA ASN A 36 -10.40 17.19 -5.41
C ASN A 36 -9.39 16.02 -5.45
N PHE A 37 -8.12 16.32 -5.74
CA PHE A 37 -7.07 15.32 -5.91
C PHE A 37 -6.05 15.35 -4.77
N VAL A 38 -5.57 14.16 -4.43
CA VAL A 38 -4.60 13.91 -3.36
C VAL A 38 -3.44 13.13 -3.97
N LEU A 39 -2.21 13.49 -3.58
CA LEU A 39 -1.04 12.68 -3.92
C LEU A 39 -1.04 11.35 -3.15
N ILE A 40 -0.78 10.25 -3.84
CA ILE A 40 -0.88 8.91 -3.25
C ILE A 40 0.19 8.69 -2.14
N PRO A 41 -0.19 8.16 -0.95
CA PRO A 41 0.77 7.77 0.08
C PRO A 41 1.39 6.38 -0.17
N THR A 42 0.90 5.67 -1.18
CA THR A 42 1.29 4.33 -1.62
C THR A 42 0.56 3.97 -2.91
N ALA A 43 1.16 3.16 -3.80
CA ALA A 43 0.49 2.63 -4.99
C ALA A 43 -0.68 1.68 -4.65
N GLU A 44 -0.76 1.20 -3.41
CA GLU A 44 -1.90 0.42 -2.90
C GLU A 44 -3.23 1.12 -3.14
N VAL A 45 -3.28 2.45 -2.99
CA VAL A 45 -4.52 3.23 -3.17
C VAL A 45 -5.07 3.08 -4.58
N PRO A 46 -4.36 3.44 -5.66
CA PRO A 46 -4.89 3.25 -7.01
C PRO A 46 -4.99 1.76 -7.41
N LEU A 47 -4.07 0.89 -6.97
CA LEU A 47 -4.09 -0.53 -7.35
C LEU A 47 -5.30 -1.27 -6.79
N THR A 48 -5.62 -1.08 -5.51
CA THR A 48 -6.77 -1.75 -4.87
C THR A 48 -8.10 -1.25 -5.44
N ASN A 49 -8.13 0.01 -5.86
CA ASN A 49 -9.30 0.63 -6.46
C ASN A 49 -9.43 0.41 -7.96
N TYR A 50 -8.52 -0.34 -8.59
CA TYR A 50 -8.51 -0.58 -10.04
C TYR A 50 -9.84 -1.15 -10.54
N TYR A 51 -10.41 -2.11 -9.79
CA TYR A 51 -11.71 -2.73 -10.07
C TYR A 51 -12.84 -2.17 -9.20
N ARG A 52 -12.74 -0.91 -8.72
CA ARG A 52 -13.81 -0.32 -7.93
C ARG A 52 -15.09 -0.26 -8.77
N TRP A 53 -16.20 -0.70 -8.19
CA TRP A 53 -17.52 -0.77 -8.84
C TRP A 53 -17.63 -1.81 -9.96
N GLU A 54 -16.75 -2.80 -9.97
CA GLU A 54 -16.81 -3.95 -10.89
C GLU A 54 -17.21 -5.24 -10.17
N ILE A 55 -17.76 -6.18 -10.95
CA ILE A 55 -18.01 -7.56 -10.52
C ILE A 55 -17.05 -8.46 -11.28
N LEU A 56 -16.06 -9.00 -10.58
CA LEU A 56 -15.05 -9.89 -11.16
C LEU A 56 -15.61 -11.31 -11.33
N ASP A 57 -15.24 -12.00 -12.41
CA ASP A 57 -15.46 -13.44 -12.51
C ASP A 57 -14.52 -14.15 -11.53
N GLY A 58 -15.07 -14.94 -10.60
CA GLY A 58 -14.30 -15.69 -9.62
C GLY A 58 -13.30 -16.70 -10.23
N LYS A 59 -13.37 -16.98 -11.53
CA LYS A 59 -12.36 -17.76 -12.28
C LYS A 59 -11.08 -16.98 -12.55
N GLU A 60 -11.14 -15.66 -12.59
CA GLU A 60 -9.97 -14.78 -12.79
C GLU A 60 -9.15 -14.62 -11.51
N LEU A 61 -9.74 -14.92 -10.35
CA LEU A 61 -9.05 -14.85 -9.07
C LEU A 61 -8.13 -16.08 -8.85
N PRO A 62 -6.91 -15.88 -8.32
CA PRO A 62 -6.39 -14.62 -7.81
C PRO A 62 -5.72 -13.73 -8.88
N ILE A 63 -5.90 -12.42 -8.75
CA ILE A 63 -5.26 -11.40 -9.59
C ILE A 63 -4.16 -10.72 -8.78
N TYR A 64 -2.99 -10.52 -9.39
CA TYR A 64 -1.81 -9.98 -8.74
C TYR A 64 -1.28 -8.75 -9.48
N PHE A 65 -1.21 -7.61 -8.79
CA PHE A 65 -0.65 -6.37 -9.33
C PHE A 65 0.59 -5.92 -8.59
N THR A 66 1.54 -5.34 -9.32
CA THR A 66 2.68 -4.64 -8.76
C THR A 66 2.87 -3.30 -9.47
N ALA A 67 3.37 -2.30 -8.75
CA ALA A 67 3.65 -0.99 -9.31
C ALA A 67 4.83 -0.36 -8.59
N MET A 68 5.73 0.26 -9.35
CA MET A 68 6.70 1.20 -8.80
C MET A 68 6.11 2.61 -8.87
N SER A 69 6.02 3.31 -7.74
CA SER A 69 5.56 4.70 -7.70
C SER A 69 6.35 5.53 -6.68
N PRO A 70 6.41 6.87 -6.87
CA PRO A 70 6.64 7.75 -5.74
C PRO A 70 5.47 7.62 -4.76
N SER A 71 5.76 7.75 -3.47
CA SER A 71 4.80 7.77 -2.36
C SER A 71 5.00 9.06 -1.57
N PHE A 72 3.91 9.76 -1.27
CA PHE A 72 3.93 11.08 -0.65
C PHE A 72 3.25 11.05 0.73
N ARG A 73 3.97 11.38 1.79
CA ARG A 73 3.45 11.39 3.18
C ARG A 73 3.87 12.66 3.91
N SER A 74 2.93 13.31 4.58
CA SER A 74 3.23 14.54 5.32
C SER A 74 4.10 14.26 6.56
N GLU A 75 4.08 13.03 7.08
CA GLU A 75 4.77 12.63 8.30
C GLU A 75 4.41 13.51 9.52
N ALA A 76 3.18 14.02 9.52
CA ALA A 76 2.61 14.77 10.63
C ALA A 76 2.75 13.96 11.94
N GLY A 77 3.22 14.62 13.00
CA GLY A 77 3.46 13.97 14.30
C GLY A 77 4.80 13.25 14.46
N SER A 78 5.68 13.22 13.45
CA SER A 78 7.02 12.60 13.55
C SER A 78 8.15 13.58 13.87
N ALA A 79 7.82 14.78 14.36
CA ALA A 79 8.81 15.81 14.67
C ALA A 79 9.91 15.29 15.62
N GLY A 80 11.17 15.37 15.19
CA GLY A 80 12.33 14.96 15.99
C GLY A 80 12.68 13.46 15.92
N ARG A 81 11.89 12.62 15.24
CA ARG A 81 12.18 11.19 15.07
C ARG A 81 12.76 10.92 13.68
N ASP A 82 13.88 10.20 13.61
CA ASP A 82 14.56 9.81 12.36
C ASP A 82 14.89 11.00 11.41
N THR A 83 15.22 12.17 11.97
CA THR A 83 15.39 13.44 11.22
C THR A 83 16.59 13.47 10.27
N ARG A 84 17.48 12.47 10.32
CA ARG A 84 18.66 12.36 9.47
C ARG A 84 18.67 11.03 8.73
N GLY A 85 18.82 11.08 7.40
CA GLY A 85 18.95 9.92 6.54
C GLY A 85 17.76 9.74 5.59
N LEU A 86 17.58 8.52 5.08
CA LEU A 86 16.59 8.20 4.04
C LEU A 86 15.42 7.35 4.56
N ILE A 87 15.32 7.14 5.89
CA ILE A 87 14.32 6.25 6.50
C ILE A 87 12.95 6.92 6.58
N ARG A 88 12.89 8.23 6.85
CA ARG A 88 11.65 8.99 6.94
C ARG A 88 11.75 10.24 6.07
N LEU A 89 10.99 10.26 4.98
CA LEU A 89 10.99 11.31 3.97
C LEU A 89 9.56 11.62 3.55
N HIS A 90 9.32 12.85 3.09
CA HIS A 90 8.02 13.20 2.50
C HIS A 90 7.75 12.50 1.17
N GLN A 91 8.81 12.14 0.45
CA GLN A 91 8.75 11.42 -0.81
C GLN A 91 9.76 10.27 -0.80
N PHE A 92 9.30 9.08 -1.17
CA PHE A 92 10.15 7.91 -1.38
C PHE A 92 9.58 7.03 -2.51
N HIS A 93 10.42 6.21 -3.12
CA HIS A 93 9.96 5.22 -4.10
C HIS A 93 9.64 3.90 -3.41
N LYS A 94 8.54 3.28 -3.83
CA LYS A 94 8.12 1.96 -3.33
C LYS A 94 7.64 1.10 -4.48
N VAL A 95 7.94 -0.19 -4.41
CA VAL A 95 7.36 -1.23 -5.27
C VAL A 95 6.28 -1.94 -4.46
N GLU A 96 5.03 -1.78 -4.87
CA GLU A 96 3.87 -2.34 -4.17
C GLU A 96 3.50 -3.72 -4.69
N MET A 97 2.88 -4.54 -3.84
CA MET A 97 2.18 -5.76 -4.23
C MET A 97 0.73 -5.67 -3.76
N VAL A 98 -0.23 -5.87 -4.66
CA VAL A 98 -1.65 -5.98 -4.35
C VAL A 98 -2.19 -7.29 -4.90
N LYS A 99 -3.06 -7.94 -4.13
CA LYS A 99 -3.69 -9.20 -4.51
C LYS A 99 -5.20 -9.11 -4.34
N PHE A 100 -5.93 -9.43 -5.39
CA PHE A 100 -7.35 -9.75 -5.31
C PHE A 100 -7.48 -11.27 -5.21
N ALA A 101 -8.12 -11.76 -4.16
CA ALA A 101 -8.23 -13.19 -3.88
C ALA A 101 -9.63 -13.54 -3.39
N LYS A 102 -9.97 -14.83 -3.51
CA LYS A 102 -11.19 -15.35 -2.89
C LYS A 102 -11.06 -15.28 -1.36
N PRO A 103 -12.16 -15.01 -0.62
CA PRO A 103 -12.12 -14.90 0.84
C PRO A 103 -11.44 -16.09 1.53
N GLU A 104 -11.76 -17.31 1.11
CA GLU A 104 -11.24 -18.56 1.66
C GLU A 104 -9.75 -18.81 1.38
N LYS A 105 -9.12 -18.01 0.51
CA LYS A 105 -7.70 -18.08 0.18
C LYS A 105 -6.89 -16.86 0.66
N SER A 106 -7.54 -15.84 1.21
CA SER A 106 -6.90 -14.57 1.61
C SER A 106 -5.69 -14.77 2.53
N TYR A 107 -5.83 -15.56 3.60
CA TYR A 107 -4.71 -15.83 4.51
C TYR A 107 -3.57 -16.61 3.87
N GLN A 108 -3.86 -17.54 2.96
CA GLN A 108 -2.82 -18.23 2.20
C GLN A 108 -2.08 -17.24 1.28
N GLU A 109 -2.80 -16.30 0.68
CA GLU A 109 -2.22 -15.27 -0.17
C GLU A 109 -1.39 -14.25 0.61
N LEU A 110 -1.74 -13.97 1.86
CA LEU A 110 -0.93 -13.17 2.79
C LEU A 110 0.43 -13.83 3.03
N GLU A 111 0.47 -15.10 3.41
CA GLU A 111 1.75 -15.81 3.66
C GLU A 111 2.62 -15.82 2.39
N LYS A 112 2.02 -16.05 1.22
CA LYS A 112 2.74 -15.95 -0.06
C LYS A 112 3.26 -14.54 -0.33
N MET A 113 2.50 -13.50 0.02
CA MET A 113 2.90 -12.11 -0.20
C MET A 113 4.09 -11.73 0.68
N THR A 114 4.08 -12.14 1.95
CA THR A 114 5.20 -12.00 2.88
C THR A 114 6.45 -12.70 2.32
N ALA A 115 6.31 -13.96 1.89
CA ALA A 115 7.42 -14.71 1.30
C ALA A 115 7.99 -14.06 0.02
N ASN A 116 7.15 -13.41 -0.80
CA ASN A 116 7.62 -12.66 -1.98
C ASN A 116 8.50 -11.46 -1.57
N ALA A 117 8.11 -10.73 -0.52
CA ALA A 117 8.91 -9.61 -0.01
C ALA A 117 10.22 -10.10 0.62
N GLU A 118 10.18 -11.19 1.40
CA GLU A 118 11.35 -11.84 1.99
C GLU A 118 12.37 -12.28 0.93
N ASN A 119 11.90 -12.84 -0.20
CA ASN A 119 12.78 -13.29 -1.28
C ASN A 119 13.68 -12.18 -1.83
N ILE A 120 13.20 -10.93 -1.84
CA ILE A 120 13.98 -9.77 -2.28
C ILE A 120 15.15 -9.53 -1.31
N LEU A 121 14.88 -9.51 -0.01
CA LEU A 121 15.91 -9.31 1.02
C LEU A 121 16.94 -10.44 1.03
N GLN A 122 16.49 -11.69 0.89
CA GLN A 122 17.36 -12.87 0.79
C GLN A 122 18.30 -12.77 -0.43
N LYS A 123 17.77 -12.41 -1.61
CA LYS A 123 18.58 -12.25 -2.82
C LYS A 123 19.57 -11.09 -2.73
N LEU A 124 19.22 -10.04 -1.98
CA LEU A 124 20.11 -8.92 -1.70
C LEU A 124 21.14 -9.23 -0.59
N GLY A 125 21.05 -10.38 0.07
CA GLY A 125 21.93 -10.74 1.19
C GLY A 125 21.72 -9.87 2.43
N LEU A 126 20.52 -9.31 2.61
CA LEU A 126 20.18 -8.43 3.74
C LEU A 126 19.56 -9.27 4.88
N PRO A 127 20.20 -9.39 6.05
CA PRO A 127 19.61 -10.06 7.20
C PRO A 127 18.35 -9.34 7.69
N TYR A 128 17.31 -10.11 8.04
CA TYR A 128 16.03 -9.56 8.49
C TYR A 128 15.33 -10.51 9.47
N ARG A 129 14.19 -10.06 10.03
CA ARG A 129 13.26 -10.89 10.81
C ARG A 129 11.82 -10.56 10.41
N VAL A 130 10.93 -11.56 10.44
CA VAL A 130 9.49 -11.38 10.25
C VAL A 130 8.83 -11.22 11.62
N ILE A 131 7.96 -10.22 11.76
CA ILE A 131 7.23 -9.94 13.01
C ILE A 131 5.73 -9.96 12.70
N ALA A 132 4.96 -10.75 13.45
CA ALA A 132 3.51 -10.65 13.47
C ALA A 132 3.11 -9.48 14.39
N LEU A 133 2.28 -8.56 13.90
CA LEU A 133 1.87 -7.38 14.67
C LEU A 133 0.86 -7.77 15.76
N CYS A 134 0.94 -7.11 16.92
CA CYS A 134 -0.06 -7.24 17.96
C CYS A 134 -1.28 -6.36 17.65
N THR A 135 -2.40 -6.59 18.33
CA THR A 135 -3.65 -5.85 18.08
C THR A 135 -3.54 -4.34 18.25
N GLY A 136 -2.63 -3.87 19.13
CA GLY A 136 -2.39 -2.43 19.35
C GLY A 136 -1.62 -1.74 18.23
N ASP A 137 -0.84 -2.49 17.44
CA ASP A 137 0.03 -1.97 16.38
C ASP A 137 -0.51 -2.27 14.97
N MET A 138 -1.66 -2.95 14.86
CA MET A 138 -2.28 -3.22 13.55
C MET A 138 -2.82 -1.93 12.91
N GLY A 139 -2.59 -1.79 11.60
CA GLY A 139 -3.16 -0.72 10.80
C GLY A 139 -4.70 -0.82 10.72
N PHE A 140 -5.36 0.31 10.45
CA PHE A 140 -6.82 0.40 10.47
C PHE A 140 -7.52 -0.61 9.52
N SER A 141 -6.94 -0.86 8.34
CA SER A 141 -7.51 -1.75 7.32
C SER A 141 -7.03 -3.21 7.43
N ALA A 142 -6.20 -3.54 8.43
CA ALA A 142 -5.59 -4.88 8.58
C ALA A 142 -6.41 -5.79 9.51
N ALA A 143 -6.37 -7.11 9.25
CA ALA A 143 -7.11 -8.12 10.02
C ALA A 143 -6.21 -9.22 10.64
N LYS A 144 -4.93 -9.31 10.24
CA LYS A 144 -3.90 -10.22 10.77
C LYS A 144 -2.52 -9.63 10.49
#